data_AF-A0A7W8S1R1-F1
#
_entry.id   AF-A0A7W8S1R1-F1
#
_cell.length_a   1.000
_cell.length_b   1.000
_cell.length_c   1.000
_cell.angle_alpha   90.00
_cell.angle_beta   90.00
_cell.angle_gamma   90.00
#
_symmetry.space_group_name_H-M   'P 1'
#
loop_
_entity.id
_entity.type
_entity.pdbx_description
1 polymer ?
#
loop_
_entity_poly.entity_id
_entity_poly.type
_entity_poly.pdbx_seq_one_letter_code
_entity_poly.pdbx_strand_id
1 'polypeptide(L)'
;MASKPQWRTLLSLTFLSLAMMGNVARAESIPIVTGQQWMQSTDEQKKAYLVGISNLIDVERAYAGNTANSNDIAQRFGKGMQGQTLDSVRQGLDGYYAANPTMIQHPVIETLWFQMVVPGLKKNQ
;
A
#
# COMPACT_ATOMS: atom_id res chain seq x y z
N MET A 1 62.67 28.18 -13.33
CA MET A 1 61.78 27.01 -13.55
C MET A 1 60.64 27.09 -12.56
N ALA A 2 59.43 27.38 -13.02
CA ALA A 2 58.27 27.64 -12.17
C ALA A 2 57.59 26.33 -11.73
N SER A 3 57.67 26.01 -10.44
CA SER A 3 57.04 24.84 -9.81
C SER A 3 55.63 25.16 -9.30
N LYS A 4 54.63 25.25 -10.20
CA LYS A 4 53.22 25.35 -9.80
C LYS A 4 52.28 24.66 -10.79
N PRO A 5 51.99 23.35 -10.62
CA PRO A 5 50.61 22.91 -10.85
C PRO A 5 50.07 21.83 -9.89
N GLN A 6 50.86 21.22 -9.00
CA GLN A 6 50.43 20.00 -8.26
C GLN A 6 49.32 20.23 -7.22
N TRP A 7 49.25 21.41 -6.62
CA TRP A 7 48.23 21.72 -5.60
C TRP A 7 46.82 21.83 -6.18
N ARG A 8 46.69 22.32 -7.43
CA ARG A 8 45.39 22.48 -8.10
C ARG A 8 44.81 21.13 -8.50
N THR A 9 45.66 20.17 -8.88
CA THR A 9 45.24 18.82 -9.24
C THR A 9 44.76 18.01 -8.04
N LEU A 10 45.41 18.17 -6.87
CA LEU A 10 45.01 17.46 -5.64
C LEU A 10 43.67 17.94 -5.08
N LEU A 11 43.38 19.24 -5.16
CA LEU A 11 42.08 19.79 -4.76
C LEU A 11 40.93 19.34 -5.67
N SER A 12 41.18 19.18 -6.98
CA SER A 12 40.15 18.73 -7.91
C SER A 12 39.76 17.26 -7.70
N LEU A 13 40.71 16.41 -7.29
CA LEU A 13 40.47 14.99 -7.03
C LEU A 13 39.66 14.75 -5.75
N THR A 14 39.85 15.57 -4.72
CA THR A 14 39.07 15.48 -3.47
C THR A 14 37.63 15.97 -3.62
N PHE A 15 37.37 16.96 -4.48
CA PHE A 15 35.99 17.37 -4.78
C PHE A 15 35.24 16.34 -5.62
N LEU A 16 35.91 15.64 -6.54
CA LEU A 16 35.28 14.59 -7.35
C LEU A 16 34.87 13.36 -6.52
N SER A 17 35.65 13.00 -5.48
CA SER A 17 35.31 11.88 -4.60
C SER A 17 34.16 12.21 -3.64
N LEU A 18 34.02 13.47 -3.21
CA LEU A 18 32.92 13.90 -2.33
C LEU A 18 31.56 13.96 -3.06
N ALA A 19 31.56 14.24 -4.37
CA ALA A 19 30.33 14.26 -5.18
C ALA A 19 29.70 12.86 -5.38
N MET A 20 30.49 11.78 -5.28
CA MET A 20 30.01 10.39 -5.37
C MET A 20 29.38 9.88 -4.05
N MET A 21 29.56 10.60 -2.94
CA MET A 21 28.93 10.31 -1.64
C MET A 21 27.62 11.09 -1.43
N GLY A 22 27.11 11.76 -2.47
CA GLY A 22 25.74 12.25 -2.48
C GLY A 22 24.79 11.07 -2.35
N ASN A 23 24.40 10.78 -1.11
CA ASN A 23 23.37 9.81 -0.77
C ASN A 23 22.15 10.15 -1.63
N VAL A 24 21.92 9.38 -2.70
CA VAL A 24 20.65 9.38 -3.38
C VAL A 24 19.70 8.81 -2.35
N ALA A 25 19.03 9.67 -1.59
CA ALA A 25 17.89 9.29 -0.80
C ALA A 25 16.87 8.72 -1.78
N ARG A 26 16.94 7.41 -2.00
CA ARG A 26 15.92 6.69 -2.74
C ARG A 26 14.65 6.91 -1.94
N ALA A 27 13.69 7.62 -2.52
CA ALA A 27 12.36 7.72 -1.96
C ALA A 27 11.89 6.29 -1.69
N GLU A 28 11.80 5.93 -0.40
CA GLU A 28 11.36 4.61 0.01
C GLU A 28 9.93 4.47 -0.51
N SER A 29 9.69 3.49 -1.38
CA SER A 29 8.36 3.24 -1.92
C SER A 29 7.38 3.06 -0.77
N ILE A 30 6.21 3.69 -0.84
CA ILE A 30 5.17 3.51 0.18
C ILE A 30 4.87 2.00 0.28
N PRO A 31 5.12 1.36 1.43
CA PRO A 31 5.00 -0.08 1.54
C PRO A 31 3.52 -0.48 1.46
N ILE A 32 3.24 -1.56 0.73
CA ILE A 32 1.92 -2.19 0.73
C ILE A 32 1.82 -3.05 1.99
N VAL A 33 0.77 -2.83 2.78
CA VAL A 33 0.50 -3.61 3.99
C VAL A 33 0.23 -5.06 3.61
N THR A 34 1.05 -5.98 4.13
CA THR A 34 0.85 -7.43 4.00
C THR A 34 0.24 -8.01 5.26
N GLY A 35 -0.07 -9.32 5.23
CA GLY A 35 -0.48 -10.06 6.41
C GLY A 35 0.50 -9.92 7.58
N GLN A 36 1.80 -9.76 7.33
CA GLN A 36 2.80 -9.62 8.38
C GLN A 36 2.57 -8.33 9.19
N GLN A 37 2.48 -7.17 8.54
CA GLN A 37 2.22 -5.92 9.26
C GLN A 37 0.81 -5.94 9.86
N TRP A 38 -0.16 -6.52 9.15
CA TRP A 38 -1.53 -6.66 9.66
C TRP A 38 -1.57 -7.42 10.98
N MET A 39 -0.97 -8.61 11.05
CA MET A 39 -1.01 -9.45 12.25
C MET A 39 -0.21 -8.85 13.43
N GLN A 40 0.73 -7.95 13.17
CA GLN A 40 1.48 -7.21 14.18
C GLN A 40 0.79 -5.91 14.62
N SER A 41 -0.23 -5.46 13.89
CA SER A 41 -0.92 -4.20 14.14
C SER A 41 -1.98 -4.33 15.25
N THR A 42 -2.24 -3.23 15.96
CA THR A 42 -3.37 -3.14 16.89
C THR A 42 -4.71 -3.12 16.14
N ASP A 43 -5.80 -3.37 16.86
CA ASP A 43 -7.14 -3.32 16.29
C ASP A 43 -7.47 -1.93 15.73
N GLU A 44 -7.03 -0.85 16.38
CA GLU A 44 -7.21 0.53 15.92
C GLU A 44 -6.45 0.81 14.63
N GLN A 45 -5.21 0.31 14.51
CA GLN A 45 -4.39 0.47 13.29
C GLN A 45 -5.03 -0.25 12.10
N LYS A 46 -5.52 -1.48 12.32
CA LYS A 46 -6.26 -2.25 11.31
C LYS A 46 -7.53 -1.50 10.86
N LYS A 47 -8.30 -0.98 11.82
CA LYS A 47 -9.50 -0.19 11.54
C LYS A 47 -9.18 1.08 10.76
N ALA A 48 -8.14 1.81 11.14
CA ALA A 48 -7.70 3.02 10.43
C ALA A 48 -7.29 2.71 8.99
N TYR A 49 -6.57 1.61 8.75
CA TYR A 49 -6.22 1.15 7.41
C TYR A 49 -7.47 0.87 6.55
N LEU A 50 -8.44 0.14 7.09
CA LEU A 50 -9.69 -0.17 6.41
C LEU A 50 -10.54 1.08 6.12
N VAL A 51 -10.58 2.04 7.06
CA VAL A 51 -11.22 3.35 6.84
C VAL A 51 -10.50 4.11 5.71
N GLY A 52 -9.17 4.07 5.67
CA GLY A 52 -8.39 4.64 4.56
C GLY A 52 -8.77 4.06 3.21
N ILE A 53 -8.97 2.74 3.12
CA ILE A 53 -9.46 2.08 1.90
C ILE A 53 -10.87 2.57 1.54
N SER A 54 -11.78 2.63 2.53
CA SER A 54 -13.14 3.15 2.29
C SER A 54 -13.12 4.56 1.72
N ASN A 55 -12.28 5.44 2.27
CA ASN A 55 -12.13 6.81 1.80
C ASN A 55 -11.60 6.86 0.36
N LEU A 56 -10.63 6.00 0.00
CA LEU A 56 -10.13 5.90 -1.38
C LEU A 56 -11.23 5.44 -2.35
N ILE A 57 -12.06 4.48 -1.95
CA ILE A 57 -13.20 4.02 -2.75
C ILE A 57 -14.23 5.14 -2.95
N ASP A 58 -14.46 5.97 -1.94
CA ASP A 58 -15.35 7.13 -2.08
C ASP A 58 -14.79 8.19 -3.02
N VAL A 59 -13.46 8.41 -3.00
CA VAL A 59 -12.78 9.26 -3.99
C VAL A 59 -12.95 8.71 -5.40
N GLU A 60 -12.76 7.40 -5.60
CA GLU A 60 -12.93 6.76 -6.90
C GLU A 60 -14.38 6.90 -7.40
N ARG A 61 -15.37 6.68 -6.53
CA ARG A 61 -16.80 6.88 -6.86
C ARG A 61 -17.08 8.33 -7.27
N ALA A 62 -16.56 9.29 -6.52
CA ALA A 62 -16.74 10.71 -6.81
C ALA A 62 -16.08 11.10 -8.15
N TYR A 63 -14.90 10.52 -8.44
CA TYR A 63 -14.19 10.72 -9.69
C TYR A 63 -14.94 10.15 -10.90
N ALA A 64 -15.51 8.94 -10.78
CA ALA A 64 -16.31 8.33 -11.83
C ALA A 64 -17.59 9.14 -12.12
N GLY A 65 -18.24 9.68 -11.09
CA GLY A 65 -19.42 10.53 -11.24
C GLY A 65 -20.50 9.89 -12.12
N ASN A 66 -20.95 10.62 -13.14
CA ASN A 66 -22.02 10.16 -14.05
C ASN A 66 -21.59 9.10 -15.07
N THR A 67 -20.28 8.83 -15.21
CA THR A 67 -19.78 7.77 -16.11
C THR A 67 -19.61 6.42 -15.40
N ALA A 68 -19.94 6.37 -14.10
CA ALA A 68 -19.83 5.16 -13.31
C ALA A 68 -20.66 4.01 -13.89
N ASN A 69 -20.09 2.81 -13.93
CA ASN A 69 -20.72 1.60 -14.40
C ASN A 69 -20.52 0.43 -13.42
N SER A 70 -21.23 -0.67 -13.64
CA SER A 70 -21.22 -1.82 -12.73
C SER A 70 -19.88 -2.58 -12.65
N ASN A 71 -18.95 -2.34 -13.58
CA ASN A 71 -17.63 -2.96 -13.56
C ASN A 71 -16.59 -2.14 -12.80
N ASP A 72 -16.90 -0.90 -12.42
CA ASP A 72 -15.99 -0.02 -11.69
C ASP A 72 -15.64 -0.61 -10.31
N ILE A 73 -14.40 -0.39 -9.88
CA ILE A 73 -13.89 -0.98 -8.64
C ILE A 73 -14.71 -0.49 -7.46
N ALA A 74 -15.02 0.81 -7.39
CA ALA A 74 -15.84 1.36 -6.32
C ALA A 74 -17.27 0.78 -6.24
N GLN A 75 -17.91 0.49 -7.38
CA GLN A 75 -19.24 -0.12 -7.43
C GLN A 75 -19.18 -1.58 -6.98
N ARG A 76 -18.16 -2.30 -7.45
CA ARG A 76 -17.95 -3.70 -7.09
C ARG A 76 -17.58 -3.88 -5.62
N PHE A 77 -16.74 -2.99 -5.06
CA PHE A 77 -16.47 -2.95 -3.63
C PHE A 77 -17.76 -2.73 -2.83
N GLY A 78 -18.54 -1.70 -3.18
CA GLY A 78 -19.80 -1.40 -2.50
C GLY A 78 -20.76 -2.59 -2.50
N LYS A 79 -20.96 -3.22 -3.68
CA LYS A 79 -21.83 -4.40 -3.81
C LYS A 79 -21.29 -5.62 -3.07
N GLY A 80 -19.99 -5.92 -3.17
CA GLY A 80 -19.37 -7.07 -2.53
C GLY A 80 -19.32 -6.97 -1.01
N MET A 81 -19.25 -5.75 -0.47
CA MET A 81 -19.17 -5.51 0.97
C MET A 81 -20.53 -5.27 1.64
N GLN A 82 -21.66 -5.41 0.92
CA GLN A 82 -22.98 -5.23 1.54
C GLN A 82 -23.16 -6.17 2.74
N GLY A 83 -23.62 -5.60 3.86
CA GLY A 83 -23.81 -6.32 5.12
C GLY A 83 -22.54 -6.52 5.94
N GLN A 84 -21.36 -6.11 5.44
CA GLN A 84 -20.14 -6.09 6.24
C GLN A 84 -20.06 -4.82 7.09
N THR A 85 -19.48 -4.94 8.28
CA THR A 85 -19.11 -3.83 9.15
C THR A 85 -17.59 -3.72 9.22
N LEU A 86 -17.07 -2.58 9.69
CA LEU A 86 -15.63 -2.41 9.88
C LEU A 86 -15.03 -3.53 10.74
N ASP A 87 -15.74 -3.95 11.79
CA ASP A 87 -15.30 -5.03 12.67
C ASP A 87 -15.37 -6.41 12.01
N SER A 88 -16.43 -6.73 11.25
CA SER A 88 -16.52 -8.03 10.57
C SER A 88 -15.46 -8.20 9.49
N VAL A 89 -15.10 -7.10 8.80
CA VAL A 89 -14.01 -7.09 7.82
C VAL A 89 -12.67 -7.35 8.48
N ARG A 90 -12.37 -6.62 9.56
CA ARG A 90 -11.14 -6.82 10.32
C ARG A 90 -11.01 -8.27 10.83
N GLN A 91 -12.06 -8.79 11.45
CA GLN A 91 -12.09 -10.16 11.97
C GLN A 91 -11.95 -11.20 10.86
N GLY A 92 -12.55 -10.97 9.69
CA GLY A 92 -12.39 -11.85 8.52
C GLY A 92 -10.93 -11.91 8.05
N LEU A 93 -10.25 -10.77 8.00
CA LEU A 93 -8.83 -10.70 7.63
C LEU A 93 -7.92 -11.34 8.70
N ASP A 94 -8.18 -11.08 9.98
CA ASP A 94 -7.47 -11.73 11.10
C ASP A 94 -7.59 -13.25 11.01
N GLY A 95 -8.81 -13.76 10.83
CA GLY A 95 -9.09 -15.18 10.69
C GLY A 95 -8.41 -15.79 9.46
N TYR A 96 -8.41 -15.08 8.33
CA TYR A 96 -7.76 -15.55 7.11
C TYR A 96 -6.25 -15.73 7.29
N TYR A 97 -5.54 -14.73 7.79
CA TYR A 97 -4.09 -14.83 7.96
C TYR A 97 -3.68 -15.81 9.06
N ALA A 98 -4.48 -15.93 10.13
CA ALA A 98 -4.27 -16.95 11.16
C ALA A 98 -4.41 -18.39 10.60
N ALA A 99 -5.38 -18.60 9.70
CA ALA A 99 -5.62 -19.91 9.08
C ALA A 99 -4.67 -20.21 7.91
N ASN A 100 -4.01 -19.19 7.33
CA ASN A 100 -3.15 -19.33 6.15
C ASN A 100 -1.75 -18.74 6.38
N PRO A 101 -0.88 -19.35 7.21
CA PRO A 101 0.44 -18.80 7.53
C PRO A 101 1.36 -18.61 6.31
N THR A 102 1.18 -19.43 5.26
CA THR A 102 1.92 -19.30 3.99
C THR A 102 1.57 -18.02 3.23
N MET A 103 0.40 -17.43 3.52
CA MET A 103 -0.08 -16.21 2.88
C MET A 103 0.33 -14.94 3.64
N ILE A 104 1.14 -15.02 4.69
CA ILE A 104 1.46 -13.87 5.54
C ILE A 104 2.13 -12.71 4.78
N GLN A 105 2.81 -12.99 3.67
CA GLN A 105 3.43 -11.97 2.83
C GLN A 105 2.48 -11.38 1.76
N HIS A 106 1.26 -11.91 1.62
CA HIS A 106 0.31 -11.38 0.65
C HIS A 106 -0.30 -10.06 1.11
N PRO A 107 -0.55 -9.10 0.18
CA PRO A 107 -1.19 -7.83 0.49
C PRO A 107 -2.57 -7.96 1.13
N VAL A 108 -2.84 -7.11 2.11
CA VAL A 108 -4.15 -7.06 2.79
C VAL A 108 -5.24 -6.60 1.84
N ILE A 109 -4.99 -5.57 1.02
CA ILE A 109 -5.99 -5.07 0.08
C ILE A 109 -6.38 -6.09 -0.99
N GLU A 110 -5.42 -6.92 -1.42
CA GLU A 110 -5.67 -8.03 -2.33
C GLU A 110 -6.49 -9.13 -1.65
N THR A 111 -6.12 -9.47 -0.42
CA THR A 111 -6.84 -10.45 0.40
C THR A 111 -8.28 -9.99 0.66
N LEU A 112 -8.49 -8.71 1.01
CA LEU A 112 -9.81 -8.10 1.17
C LEU A 112 -10.65 -8.26 -0.10
N TRP A 113 -10.06 -7.98 -1.27
CA TRP A 113 -10.75 -8.13 -2.54
C TRP A 113 -11.16 -9.58 -2.82
N PHE A 114 -10.23 -10.52 -2.79
CA PHE A 114 -10.50 -11.90 -3.20
C PHE A 114 -11.23 -12.74 -2.15
N GLN A 115 -11.04 -12.46 -0.86
CA GLN A 115 -11.63 -13.24 0.22
C GLN A 115 -12.95 -12.67 0.72
N MET A 116 -13.24 -11.38 0.48
CA MET A 116 -14.46 -10.74 0.99
C MET A 116 -15.31 -10.12 -0.13
N VAL A 117 -14.72 -9.26 -0.97
CA VAL A 117 -15.48 -8.55 -2.01
C VAL A 117 -15.98 -9.50 -3.08
N VAL A 118 -15.10 -10.30 -3.69
CA VAL A 118 -15.45 -11.21 -4.79
C VAL A 118 -16.49 -12.25 -4.38
N PRO A 119 -16.39 -12.91 -3.21
CA PRO A 119 -17.45 -13.79 -2.71
C PRO A 119 -18.76 -13.05 -2.45
N GLY A 120 -18.71 -11.85 -1.87
CA GLY A 120 -19.89 -11.03 -1.62
C GLY A 120 -20.61 -10.59 -2.91
N LEU A 121 -19.88 -10.32 -4.00
CA LEU A 121 -20.47 -10.02 -5.30
C LEU A 121 -21.35 -11.16 -5.83
N LYS A 122 -20.97 -12.41 -5.56
CA LYS A 122 -21.75 -13.59 -5.94
C LYS A 122 -22.98 -13.76 -5.05
N LYS A 123 -22.87 -13.39 -3.77
CA LYS A 123 -23.96 -13.49 -2.80
C LYS A 123 -25.02 -12.41 -3.02
N ASN A 124 -24.61 -11.21 -3.41
CA ASN A 124 -25.45 -10.03 -3.49
C ASN A 124 -25.89 -9.73 -4.95
N GLN A 125 -25.96 -10.77 -5.81
CA GLN A 125 -26.24 -10.61 -7.25
C GLN A 125 -27.54 -9.85 -7.52
#